data_AF-A0A6P0IJ16-F1
#
_entry.id   AF-A0A6P0IJ16-F1
#
_cell.length_a   1.000
_cell.length_b   1.000
_cell.length_c   1.000
_cell.angle_alpha   90.00
_cell.angle_beta   90.00
_cell.angle_gamma   90.00
#
_symmetry.space_group_name_H-M   'P 1'
#
loop_
_entity.id
_entity.type
_entity.pdbx_description
1 polymer ?
#
loop_
_entity_poly.entity_id
_entity_poly.type
_entity_poly.pdbx_seq_one_letter_code
_entity_poly.pdbx_strand_id
1 'polypeptide(L)'
;PRVGAVQVGKAIGNAVPNVRQPRQMVQIDLDSYFQRQRQPVGGIAELRGNGQFVRRCALQRCGAWNEETITDDLDLTIRLHLDQWDIGFLNYPPVEEEGVTSAIALWHQRNRWAEGGYQRYLDYWRLIVSNRLGLRKTLDLFTYLIIQYFLPTAAVPDCLMAIARNRLPIFSPITGLTVTVSVIGMFVGLRRTNQNRRLGVSNLLVPLLQTLRGNLYLLHWMVVMAATTARMSVRPKRLKWVKTVHRGGSEEWRMKNEE
;
A
#
# COMPACT_ATOMS: atom_id res chain seq x y z
N PRO A 1 18.38 18.61 0.30
CA PRO A 1 17.37 17.63 -0.20
C PRO A 1 16.48 18.23 -1.29
N ARG A 2 16.40 17.62 -2.47
CA ARG A 2 15.48 18.03 -3.55
C ARG A 2 14.16 17.26 -3.39
N VAL A 3 13.28 17.75 -2.51
CA VAL A 3 11.95 17.14 -2.29
C VAL A 3 11.02 17.54 -3.44
N GLY A 4 10.60 16.55 -4.22
CA GLY A 4 9.70 16.70 -5.37
C GLY A 4 8.24 16.45 -5.02
N ALA A 5 7.96 15.65 -3.99
CA ALA A 5 6.61 15.42 -3.50
C ALA A 5 6.58 15.09 -2.00
N VAL A 6 5.40 15.21 -1.39
CA VAL A 6 5.13 14.80 -0.02
C VAL A 6 3.83 13.99 0.01
N GLN A 7 3.86 12.81 0.60
CA GLN A 7 2.69 12.02 0.95
C GLN A 7 2.33 12.24 2.41
N VAL A 8 1.08 12.58 2.67
CA VAL A 8 0.55 12.69 4.04
C VAL A 8 -0.06 11.36 4.49
N GLY A 9 0.01 11.07 5.78
CA GLY A 9 -0.67 9.93 6.39
C GLY A 9 -2.17 9.94 6.11
N LYS A 10 -2.79 8.77 6.19
CA LYS A 10 -4.23 8.63 5.93
C LYS A 10 -4.97 8.12 7.16
N ALA A 11 -6.22 8.50 7.28
CA ALA A 11 -7.14 7.99 8.29
C ALA A 11 -8.47 7.63 7.62
N ILE A 12 -9.19 6.66 8.18
CA ILE A 12 -10.51 6.29 7.68
C ILE A 12 -11.57 7.09 8.44
N GLY A 13 -12.29 7.94 7.71
CA GLY A 13 -13.28 8.90 8.25
C GLY A 13 -14.70 8.67 7.75
N ASN A 14 -15.17 7.42 7.61
CA ASN A 14 -16.53 7.17 7.13
C ASN A 14 -17.59 7.72 8.10
N ALA A 15 -18.59 8.42 7.57
CA ALA A 15 -19.75 8.88 8.35
C ALA A 15 -20.53 7.74 9.03
N VAL A 16 -20.64 6.57 8.38
CA VAL A 16 -21.30 5.38 8.94
C VAL A 16 -20.26 4.31 9.28
N PRO A 17 -20.19 3.85 10.54
CA PRO A 17 -19.28 2.79 10.94
C PRO A 17 -19.54 1.47 10.20
N ASN A 18 -18.47 0.75 9.88
CA ASN A 18 -18.53 -0.53 9.20
C ASN A 18 -17.50 -1.50 9.77
N VAL A 19 -17.90 -2.75 9.94
CA VAL A 19 -17.04 -3.88 10.39
C VAL A 19 -15.73 -4.04 9.60
N ARG A 20 -15.64 -3.52 8.37
CA ARG A 20 -14.43 -3.55 7.53
C ARG A 20 -13.46 -2.39 7.79
N GLN A 21 -13.87 -1.29 8.42
CA GLN A 21 -13.02 -0.12 8.63
C GLN A 21 -11.81 -0.43 9.53
N PRO A 22 -11.95 -1.13 10.69
CA PRO A 22 -10.80 -1.40 11.54
C PRO A 22 -9.71 -2.20 10.81
N ARG A 23 -10.10 -3.10 9.90
CA ARG A 23 -9.18 -3.92 9.11
C ARG A 23 -8.39 -3.08 8.09
N GLN A 24 -9.08 -2.17 7.41
CA GLN A 24 -8.44 -1.25 6.46
C GLN A 24 -7.54 -0.23 7.18
N MET A 25 -7.94 0.25 8.35
CA MET A 25 -7.15 1.19 9.15
C MET A 25 -5.81 0.58 9.57
N VAL A 26 -5.82 -0.66 10.07
CA VAL A 26 -4.58 -1.36 10.43
C VAL A 26 -3.65 -1.59 9.24
N GLN A 27 -4.19 -1.77 8.03
CA GLN A 27 -3.38 -1.82 6.81
C GLN A 27 -2.74 -0.46 6.48
N ILE A 28 -3.48 0.64 6.63
CA ILE A 28 -2.97 2.01 6.43
C ILE A 28 -1.90 2.35 7.47
N ASP A 29 -2.10 1.95 8.73
CA ASP A 29 -1.13 2.16 9.81
C ASP A 29 0.18 1.43 9.54
N LEU A 30 0.10 0.18 9.07
CA LEU A 30 1.28 -0.60 8.69
C LEU A 30 2.04 0.05 7.52
N ASP A 31 1.32 0.50 6.48
CA ASP A 31 1.91 1.20 5.36
C ASP A 31 2.64 2.47 5.83
N SER A 32 1.96 3.30 6.61
CA SER A 32 2.49 4.55 7.18
C SER A 32 3.73 4.30 8.05
N TYR A 33 3.73 3.23 8.84
CA TYR A 33 4.89 2.82 9.63
C TYR A 33 6.09 2.54 8.74
N PHE A 34 5.95 1.71 7.71
CA PHE A 34 7.05 1.37 6.82
C PHE A 34 7.50 2.55 5.96
N GLN A 35 6.60 3.37 5.43
CA GLN A 35 6.97 4.60 4.70
C GLN A 35 7.84 5.51 5.56
N ARG A 36 7.47 5.69 6.84
CA ARG A 36 8.26 6.47 7.80
C ARG A 36 9.64 5.86 8.10
N GLN A 37 9.76 4.52 8.12
CA GLN A 37 11.06 3.86 8.33
C GLN A 37 11.97 3.92 7.09
N ARG A 38 11.39 3.93 5.88
CA ARG A 38 12.15 3.96 4.61
C ARG A 38 12.79 5.33 4.33
N GLN A 39 12.14 6.41 4.75
CA GLN A 39 12.64 7.76 4.51
C GLN A 39 14.05 8.04 5.10
N PRO A 40 14.36 7.78 6.38
CA PRO A 40 15.68 8.06 6.94
C PRO A 40 16.80 7.19 6.37
N VAL A 41 16.49 5.98 5.87
CA VAL A 41 17.49 5.10 5.23
C VAL A 41 17.71 5.43 3.75
N GLY A 42 17.03 6.46 3.22
CA GLY A 42 17.12 6.86 1.82
C GLY A 42 16.46 5.88 0.85
N GLY A 43 15.47 5.12 1.34
CA GLY A 43 14.62 4.26 0.52
C GLY A 43 13.61 5.05 -0.30
N ILE A 44 12.70 4.32 -0.94
CA ILE A 44 11.60 4.89 -1.71
C ILE A 44 10.42 5.17 -0.79
N ALA A 45 9.94 6.42 -0.78
CA ALA A 45 8.63 6.74 -0.24
C ALA A 45 7.62 6.76 -1.38
N GLU A 46 6.38 6.35 -1.12
CA GLU A 46 5.40 6.12 -2.19
C GLU A 46 4.21 7.05 -2.03
N LEU A 47 3.80 7.64 -3.16
CA LEU A 47 2.54 8.35 -3.21
C LEU A 47 1.38 7.34 -3.17
N ARG A 48 0.28 7.74 -2.54
CA ARG A 48 -0.91 6.91 -2.30
C ARG A 48 -2.20 7.59 -2.79
N GLY A 49 -2.09 8.51 -3.73
CA GLY A 49 -3.21 9.21 -4.34
C GLY A 49 -3.75 10.32 -3.44
N ASN A 50 -4.55 9.97 -2.43
CA ASN A 50 -5.09 10.97 -1.50
C ASN A 50 -4.00 11.49 -0.55
N GLY A 51 -4.02 12.80 -0.26
CA GLY A 51 -3.03 13.47 0.60
C GLY A 51 -1.63 13.59 0.00
N GLN A 52 -1.50 13.48 -1.34
CA GLN A 52 -0.23 13.70 -2.04
C GLN A 52 -0.10 15.16 -2.50
N PHE A 53 1.09 15.74 -2.32
CA PHE A 53 1.44 17.08 -2.80
C PHE A 53 2.67 16.99 -3.67
N VAL A 54 2.61 17.49 -4.90
CA VAL A 54 3.70 17.39 -5.88
C VAL A 54 4.16 18.78 -6.29
N ARG A 55 5.47 19.01 -6.24
CA ARG A 55 6.09 20.25 -6.71
C ARG A 55 5.88 20.35 -8.23
N ARG A 56 5.27 21.45 -8.69
CA ARG A 56 4.97 21.67 -10.12
C ARG A 56 6.18 21.46 -11.04
N CYS A 57 7.37 21.96 -10.67
CA CYS A 57 8.54 21.78 -11.51
C CYS A 57 9.06 20.33 -11.56
N ALA A 58 8.88 19.55 -10.48
CA ALA A 58 9.22 18.12 -10.49
C ALA A 58 8.24 17.35 -11.39
N LEU A 59 6.93 17.67 -11.28
CA LEU A 59 5.89 17.09 -12.13
C LEU A 59 6.15 17.36 -13.62
N GLN A 60 6.44 18.62 -13.98
CA GLN A 60 6.74 18.99 -15.36
C GLN A 60 7.99 18.29 -15.89
N ARG A 61 9.05 18.21 -15.09
CA ARG A 61 10.32 17.57 -15.48
C ARG A 61 10.18 16.06 -15.68
N CYS A 62 9.28 15.41 -14.94
CA CYS A 62 9.02 13.98 -15.05
C CYS A 62 8.00 13.61 -16.16
N GLY A 63 7.48 14.58 -16.92
CA GLY A 63 6.51 14.33 -18.00
C GLY A 63 5.04 14.33 -17.56
N ALA A 64 4.69 15.07 -16.50
CA ALA A 64 3.33 15.23 -15.99
C ALA A 64 2.66 13.91 -15.51
N TRP A 65 1.33 13.85 -15.46
CA TRP A 65 0.60 12.64 -15.07
C TRP A 65 0.53 11.66 -16.23
N ASN A 66 0.65 10.36 -15.94
CA ASN A 66 0.55 9.31 -16.95
C ASN A 66 -0.89 8.77 -16.98
N GLU A 67 -1.59 8.96 -18.09
CA GLU A 67 -2.97 8.49 -18.27
C GLU A 67 -3.04 7.02 -18.72
N GLU A 68 -1.91 6.42 -19.07
CA GLU A 68 -1.83 5.02 -19.53
C GLU A 68 -1.67 4.01 -18.40
N THR A 69 -1.75 4.45 -17.13
CA THR A 69 -1.67 3.60 -15.93
C THR A 69 -2.96 3.66 -15.13
N ILE A 70 -3.26 2.58 -14.42
CA ILE A 70 -4.42 2.52 -13.52
C ILE A 70 -4.13 3.10 -12.12
N THR A 71 -2.85 3.32 -11.80
CA THR A 71 -2.35 3.95 -10.57
C THR A 71 -1.32 5.02 -10.94
N ASP A 72 -1.81 6.21 -11.25
CA ASP A 72 -1.05 7.39 -11.62
C ASP A 72 -0.10 7.87 -10.50
N ASP A 73 -0.49 7.68 -9.26
CA ASP A 73 0.30 7.95 -8.05
C ASP A 73 1.57 7.07 -7.94
N LEU A 74 1.42 5.75 -8.13
CA LEU A 74 2.54 4.81 -8.08
C LEU A 74 3.47 4.94 -9.30
N ASP A 75 2.92 5.28 -10.47
CA ASP A 75 3.70 5.60 -11.67
C ASP A 75 4.50 6.90 -11.48
N LEU A 76 3.86 7.96 -10.96
CA LEU A 76 4.56 9.21 -10.68
C LEU A 76 5.65 9.02 -9.62
N THR A 77 5.41 8.17 -8.61
CA THR A 77 6.39 7.81 -7.58
C THR A 77 7.70 7.31 -8.20
N ILE A 78 7.63 6.33 -9.12
CA ILE A 78 8.84 5.76 -9.71
C ILE A 78 9.53 6.78 -10.63
N ARG A 79 8.78 7.57 -11.40
CA ARG A 79 9.34 8.61 -12.28
C ARG A 79 10.05 9.73 -11.51
N LEU A 80 9.47 10.18 -10.39
CA LEU A 80 10.10 11.17 -9.51
C LEU A 80 11.45 10.66 -9.01
N HIS A 81 11.52 9.41 -8.54
CA HIS A 81 12.78 8.85 -8.07
C HIS A 81 13.79 8.60 -9.20
N LEU A 82 13.34 8.23 -10.41
CA LEU A 82 14.21 8.10 -11.58
C LEU A 82 14.83 9.44 -12.00
N ASP A 83 14.11 10.55 -11.82
CA ASP A 83 14.61 11.93 -12.03
C ASP A 83 15.32 12.51 -10.78
N GLN A 84 15.66 11.66 -9.81
CA GLN A 84 16.42 12.01 -8.59
C GLN A 84 15.70 12.97 -7.65
N TRP A 85 14.37 13.00 -7.66
CA TRP A 85 13.59 13.65 -6.62
C TRP A 85 13.39 12.72 -5.42
N ASP A 86 13.36 13.33 -4.24
CA ASP A 86 12.95 12.66 -3.02
C ASP A 86 11.46 12.89 -2.77
N ILE A 87 10.81 11.90 -2.16
CA ILE A 87 9.43 11.96 -1.72
C ILE A 87 9.46 11.93 -0.19
N GLY A 88 8.85 12.93 0.44
CA GLY A 88 8.68 12.97 1.89
C GLY A 88 7.41 12.23 2.31
N PHE A 89 7.42 11.65 3.51
CA PHE A 89 6.24 11.12 4.17
C PHE A 89 5.97 11.88 5.47
N LEU A 90 4.78 12.45 5.60
CA LEU A 90 4.34 13.19 6.77
C LEU A 90 3.16 12.47 7.43
N ASN A 91 3.38 11.84 8.59
CA ASN A 91 2.34 11.03 9.23
C ASN A 91 1.19 11.85 9.85
N TYR A 92 1.41 13.11 10.20
CA TYR A 92 0.44 13.97 10.89
C TYR A 92 0.49 15.42 10.37
N PRO A 93 -0.65 16.09 10.15
CA PRO A 93 -2.03 15.60 10.32
C PRO A 93 -2.41 14.61 9.20
N PRO A 94 -3.18 13.53 9.48
CA PRO A 94 -3.62 12.64 8.43
C PRO A 94 -4.75 13.26 7.59
N VAL A 95 -4.86 12.85 6.33
CA VAL A 95 -6.02 13.16 5.48
C VAL A 95 -7.05 12.05 5.65
N GLU A 96 -8.31 12.42 5.85
CA GLU A 96 -9.41 11.47 5.95
C GLU A 96 -9.83 10.95 4.57
N GLU A 97 -10.05 9.64 4.48
CA GLU A 97 -10.60 8.98 3.30
C GLU A 97 -11.75 8.04 3.68
N GLU A 98 -12.70 7.88 2.76
CA GLU A 98 -13.77 6.90 2.93
C GLU A 98 -13.24 5.48 2.65
N GLY A 99 -13.22 4.65 3.70
CA GLY A 99 -12.96 3.24 3.62
C GLY A 99 -14.04 2.49 2.86
N VAL A 100 -13.64 1.46 2.10
CA VAL A 100 -14.56 0.71 1.24
C VAL A 100 -15.51 -0.13 2.07
N THR A 101 -16.80 -0.04 1.74
CA THR A 101 -17.85 -0.63 2.56
C THR A 101 -18.34 -2.01 2.09
N SER A 102 -18.10 -2.40 0.84
CA SER A 102 -18.52 -3.70 0.26
C SER A 102 -17.31 -4.58 -0.08
N ALA A 103 -17.44 -5.90 0.11
CA ALA A 103 -16.38 -6.86 -0.21
C ALA A 103 -16.04 -6.89 -1.71
N ILE A 104 -17.06 -6.77 -2.58
CA ILE A 104 -16.87 -6.75 -4.04
C ILE A 104 -16.14 -5.47 -4.46
N ALA A 105 -16.54 -4.32 -3.91
CA ALA A 105 -15.87 -3.05 -4.17
C ALA A 105 -14.41 -3.07 -3.68
N LEU A 106 -14.17 -3.68 -2.51
CA LEU A 106 -12.81 -3.86 -1.97
C LEU A 106 -11.97 -4.75 -2.89
N TRP A 107 -12.53 -5.88 -3.35
CA TRP A 107 -11.86 -6.75 -4.32
C TRP A 107 -11.45 -6.00 -5.58
N HIS A 108 -12.36 -5.23 -6.18
CA HIS A 108 -12.03 -4.41 -7.36
C HIS A 108 -10.95 -3.38 -7.07
N GLN A 109 -11.02 -2.68 -5.94
CA GLN A 109 -10.00 -1.70 -5.54
C GLN A 109 -8.62 -2.36 -5.39
N ARG A 110 -8.52 -3.47 -4.64
CA ARG A 110 -7.25 -4.17 -4.40
C ARG A 110 -6.66 -4.76 -5.69
N ASN A 111 -7.51 -5.24 -6.60
CA ASN A 111 -7.08 -5.69 -7.93
C ASN A 111 -6.49 -4.55 -8.76
N ARG A 112 -7.08 -3.34 -8.71
CA ARG A 112 -6.50 -2.17 -9.40
C ARG A 112 -5.15 -1.78 -8.80
N TRP A 113 -5.04 -1.80 -7.47
CA TRP A 113 -3.79 -1.47 -6.78
C TRP A 113 -2.68 -2.48 -7.09
N ALA A 114 -3.00 -3.77 -7.12
CA ALA A 114 -2.05 -4.82 -7.51
C ALA A 114 -1.60 -4.67 -8.97
N GLU A 115 -2.54 -4.44 -9.90
CA GLU A 115 -2.24 -4.29 -11.32
C GLU A 115 -1.37 -3.06 -11.59
N GLY A 116 -1.74 -1.90 -11.05
CA GLY A 116 -0.94 -0.68 -11.19
C GLY A 116 0.42 -0.77 -10.48
N GLY A 117 0.45 -1.48 -9.36
CA GLY A 117 1.66 -1.89 -8.67
C GLY A 117 2.60 -2.70 -9.57
N TYR A 118 2.11 -3.69 -10.32
CA TYR A 118 2.91 -4.43 -11.30
C TYR A 118 3.36 -3.56 -12.48
N GLN A 119 2.46 -2.72 -13.03
CA GLN A 119 2.76 -1.86 -14.18
C GLN A 119 4.01 -1.01 -13.93
N ARG A 120 4.16 -0.39 -12.75
CA ARG A 120 5.36 0.42 -12.46
C ARG A 120 6.68 -0.37 -12.49
N TYR A 121 6.66 -1.66 -12.16
CA TYR A 121 7.87 -2.49 -12.21
C TYR A 121 8.16 -2.93 -13.64
N LEU A 122 7.11 -3.31 -14.37
CA LEU A 122 7.19 -3.80 -15.74
C LEU A 122 7.50 -2.69 -16.75
N ASP A 123 6.95 -1.49 -16.58
CA ASP A 123 7.14 -0.40 -17.53
C ASP A 123 8.54 0.23 -17.38
N TYR A 124 9.08 0.24 -16.16
CA TYR A 124 10.36 0.89 -15.85
C TYR A 124 11.51 -0.09 -15.53
N TRP A 125 11.33 -1.40 -15.77
CA TRP A 125 12.29 -2.45 -15.37
C TRP A 125 13.72 -2.19 -15.85
N ARG A 126 13.89 -1.71 -17.09
CA ARG A 126 15.21 -1.43 -17.67
C ARG A 126 15.97 -0.39 -16.87
N LEU A 127 15.28 0.65 -16.41
CA LEU A 127 15.86 1.74 -15.64
C LEU A 127 16.15 1.34 -14.19
N ILE A 128 15.32 0.44 -13.64
CA ILE A 128 15.52 -0.14 -12.31
C ILE A 128 16.75 -1.05 -12.32
N VAL A 129 16.85 -1.97 -13.29
CA VAL A 129 17.98 -2.91 -13.41
C VAL A 129 19.27 -2.18 -13.81
N SER A 130 19.20 -1.10 -14.58
CA SER A 130 20.35 -0.23 -14.83
C SER A 130 20.73 0.65 -13.63
N ASN A 131 20.11 0.44 -12.47
CA ASN A 131 20.37 1.14 -11.21
C ASN A 131 20.26 2.68 -11.29
N ARG A 132 19.35 3.19 -12.15
CA ARG A 132 19.16 4.64 -12.31
C ARG A 132 18.67 5.34 -11.04
N LEU A 133 18.01 4.60 -10.15
CA LEU A 133 17.53 5.09 -8.86
C LEU A 133 18.66 5.26 -7.82
N GLY A 134 19.84 4.67 -8.07
CA GLY A 134 20.90 4.49 -7.09
C GLY A 134 20.70 3.27 -6.20
N LEU A 135 21.81 2.68 -5.72
CA LEU A 135 21.84 1.35 -5.12
C LEU A 135 20.83 1.18 -3.96
N ARG A 136 20.75 2.17 -3.05
CA ARG A 136 19.87 2.10 -1.87
C ARG A 136 18.39 2.01 -2.27
N LYS A 137 17.94 2.89 -3.17
CA LYS A 137 16.56 2.93 -3.66
C LYS A 137 16.24 1.70 -4.51
N THR A 138 17.17 1.23 -5.34
CA THR A 138 17.01 -0.01 -6.14
C THR A 138 16.86 -1.24 -5.24
N LEU A 139 17.69 -1.39 -4.22
CA LEU A 139 17.60 -2.52 -3.27
C LEU A 139 16.32 -2.49 -2.46
N ASP A 140 15.91 -1.32 -1.97
CA ASP A 140 14.65 -1.15 -1.24
C ASP A 140 13.44 -1.46 -2.14
N LEU A 141 13.43 -0.97 -3.38
CA LEU A 141 12.40 -1.26 -4.38
C LEU A 141 12.32 -2.76 -4.71
N PHE A 142 13.46 -3.41 -4.86
CA PHE A 142 13.57 -4.84 -5.16
C PHE A 142 13.11 -5.70 -3.96
N THR A 143 13.46 -5.31 -2.74
CA THR A 143 12.98 -5.96 -1.51
C THR A 143 11.45 -5.88 -1.43
N TYR A 144 10.87 -4.72 -1.73
CA TYR A 144 9.42 -4.55 -1.79
C TYR A 144 8.77 -5.37 -2.91
N LEU A 145 9.40 -5.47 -4.09
CA LEU A 145 8.92 -6.31 -5.18
C LEU A 145 8.82 -7.78 -4.75
N ILE A 146 9.86 -8.29 -4.07
CA ILE A 146 9.87 -9.67 -3.58
C ILE A 146 8.78 -9.88 -2.53
N ILE A 147 8.74 -9.03 -1.51
CA ILE A 147 7.86 -9.22 -0.35
C ILE A 147 6.38 -9.02 -0.72
N GLN A 148 6.06 -8.00 -1.52
CA GLN A 148 4.66 -7.64 -1.80
C GLN A 148 4.06 -8.37 -3.01
N TYR A 149 4.87 -8.78 -3.99
CA TYR A 149 4.35 -9.30 -5.26
C TYR A 149 4.81 -10.74 -5.53
N PHE A 150 6.13 -10.98 -5.52
CA PHE A 150 6.67 -12.31 -5.88
C PHE A 150 6.31 -13.36 -4.85
N LEU A 151 6.59 -13.10 -3.57
CA LEU A 151 6.37 -14.05 -2.49
C LEU A 151 4.88 -14.41 -2.34
N PRO A 152 3.93 -13.46 -2.35
CA PRO A 152 2.50 -13.81 -2.30
C PRO A 152 2.03 -14.62 -3.50
N THR A 153 2.55 -14.34 -4.69
CA THR A 153 2.23 -15.10 -5.91
C THR A 153 2.79 -16.52 -5.84
N ALA A 154 4.01 -16.71 -5.32
CA ALA A 154 4.67 -18.01 -5.21
C ALA A 154 4.14 -18.86 -4.04
N ALA A 155 3.76 -18.22 -2.92
CA ALA A 155 3.29 -18.91 -1.71
C ALA A 155 1.97 -19.67 -1.92
N VAL A 156 1.10 -19.19 -2.82
CA VAL A 156 -0.18 -19.85 -3.11
C VAL A 156 0.01 -21.24 -3.75
N PRO A 157 0.65 -21.39 -4.92
CA PRO A 157 0.89 -22.71 -5.52
C PRO A 157 1.81 -23.59 -4.66
N ASP A 158 2.80 -23.01 -3.96
CA ASP A 158 3.66 -23.75 -3.04
C ASP A 158 2.85 -24.36 -1.88
N CYS A 159 1.95 -23.58 -1.26
CA CYS A 159 1.06 -24.08 -0.22
C CYS A 159 0.11 -25.19 -0.74
N LEU A 160 -0.48 -25.01 -1.94
CA LEU A 160 -1.32 -26.03 -2.55
C LEU A 160 -0.55 -27.33 -2.83
N MET A 161 0.68 -27.22 -3.33
CA MET A 161 1.55 -28.38 -3.59
C MET A 161 1.98 -29.06 -2.28
N ALA A 162 2.32 -28.28 -1.27
CA ALA A 162 2.69 -28.77 0.07
C ALA A 162 1.56 -29.60 0.69
N ILE A 163 0.31 -29.12 0.61
CA ILE A 163 -0.88 -29.86 1.04
C ILE A 163 -1.04 -31.13 0.22
N ALA A 164 -1.00 -31.05 -1.12
CA ALA A 164 -1.18 -32.20 -1.99
C ALA A 164 -0.12 -33.29 -1.81
N ARG A 165 1.11 -32.91 -1.41
CA ARG A 165 2.25 -33.82 -1.23
C ARG A 165 2.52 -34.17 0.23
N ASN A 166 1.74 -33.66 1.19
CA ASN A 166 2.01 -33.79 2.63
C ASN A 166 3.46 -33.41 3.01
N ARG A 167 3.96 -32.30 2.46
CA ARG A 167 5.28 -31.74 2.74
C ARG A 167 5.15 -30.31 3.26
N LEU A 168 6.23 -29.76 3.81
CA LEU A 168 6.27 -28.34 4.15
C LEU A 168 6.43 -27.49 2.88
N PRO A 169 5.81 -26.30 2.82
CA PRO A 169 6.02 -25.35 1.71
C PRO A 169 7.48 -24.93 1.61
N ILE A 170 8.03 -24.89 0.40
CA ILE A 170 9.43 -24.56 0.14
C ILE A 170 9.72 -23.11 0.57
N PHE A 171 8.78 -22.20 0.35
CA PHE A 171 8.90 -20.78 0.70
C PHE A 171 8.52 -20.48 2.15
N SER A 172 8.25 -21.50 2.99
CA SER A 172 7.83 -21.30 4.38
C SER A 172 8.82 -20.49 5.24
N PRO A 173 10.17 -20.60 5.12
CA PRO A 173 11.08 -19.79 5.94
C PRO A 173 10.98 -18.30 5.62
N ILE A 174 10.95 -17.94 4.34
CA ILE A 174 10.88 -16.54 3.87
C ILE A 174 9.48 -15.96 4.15
N THR A 175 8.44 -16.76 3.97
CA THR A 175 7.05 -16.38 4.31
C THR A 175 6.91 -16.14 5.81
N GLY A 176 7.47 -17.02 6.64
CA GLY A 176 7.49 -16.87 8.09
C GLY A 176 8.23 -15.61 8.54
N LEU A 177 9.38 -15.31 7.96
CA LEU A 177 10.13 -14.08 8.22
C LEU A 177 9.32 -12.83 7.83
N THR A 178 8.68 -12.83 6.66
CA THR A 178 7.84 -11.73 6.18
C THR A 178 6.65 -11.48 7.11
N VAL A 179 5.95 -12.54 7.53
CA VAL A 179 4.86 -12.45 8.51
C VAL A 179 5.37 -11.92 9.84
N THR A 180 6.54 -12.36 10.30
CA THR A 180 7.14 -11.89 11.55
C THR A 180 7.47 -10.40 11.50
N VAL A 181 8.08 -9.92 10.41
CA VAL A 181 8.36 -8.49 10.20
C VAL A 181 7.06 -7.68 10.14
N SER A 182 6.03 -8.18 9.48
CA SER A 182 4.70 -7.55 9.43
C SER A 182 4.05 -7.48 10.82
N VAL A 183 4.10 -8.56 11.61
CA VAL A 183 3.58 -8.61 12.99
C VAL A 183 4.31 -7.60 13.87
N ILE A 184 5.66 -7.59 13.85
CA ILE A 184 6.46 -6.65 14.64
C ILE A 184 6.19 -5.21 14.20
N GLY A 185 6.23 -4.93 12.89
CA GLY A 185 6.02 -3.59 12.35
C GLY A 185 4.64 -3.05 12.70
N MET A 186 3.60 -3.86 12.56
CA MET A 186 2.23 -3.49 12.91
C MET A 186 2.07 -3.25 14.42
N PHE A 187 2.60 -4.14 15.25
CA PHE A 187 2.52 -3.99 16.70
C PHE A 187 3.23 -2.72 17.18
N VAL A 188 4.45 -2.47 16.70
CA VAL A 188 5.22 -1.25 17.01
C VAL A 188 4.52 -0.01 16.46
N GLY A 189 3.99 -0.06 15.24
CA GLY A 189 3.22 1.04 14.63
C GLY A 189 2.00 1.42 15.47
N LEU A 190 1.14 0.45 15.79
CA LEU A 190 -0.06 0.64 16.61
C LEU A 190 0.29 1.15 18.02
N ARG A 191 1.39 0.67 18.60
CA ARG A 191 1.89 1.14 19.90
C ARG A 191 2.31 2.60 19.86
N ARG A 192 2.98 3.04 18.79
CA ARG A 192 3.42 4.44 18.61
C ARG A 192 2.24 5.39 18.44
N THR A 193 1.23 5.00 17.66
CA THR A 193 0.01 5.81 17.48
C THR A 193 -0.82 5.91 18.78
N ASN A 194 -0.81 4.87 19.61
CA ASN A 194 -1.54 4.83 20.89
C ASN A 194 -0.77 5.38 22.10
N GLN A 195 0.38 6.05 21.91
CA GLN A 195 1.26 6.50 23.02
C GLN A 195 0.58 7.42 24.06
N ASN A 196 -0.53 8.09 23.71
CA ASN A 196 -1.26 8.98 24.63
C ASN A 196 -2.23 8.27 25.59
N ARG A 197 -2.33 6.93 25.61
CA ARG A 197 -3.19 6.20 26.56
C ARG A 197 -2.42 5.75 27.82
N ARG A 198 -2.96 6.08 29.01
CA ARG A 198 -2.41 5.73 30.34
C ARG A 198 -2.01 4.24 30.43
N LEU A 199 -0.90 3.94 31.11
CA LEU A 199 -0.34 2.59 31.28
C LEU A 199 -1.36 1.62 31.91
N GLY A 200 -1.72 0.56 31.19
CA GLY A 200 -2.59 -0.52 31.66
C GLY A 200 -2.46 -1.77 30.80
N VAL A 201 -2.98 -2.93 31.25
CA VAL A 201 -2.94 -4.21 30.52
C VAL A 201 -3.61 -4.11 29.14
N SER A 202 -4.61 -3.24 29.02
CA SER A 202 -5.24 -2.86 27.74
C SER A 202 -4.26 -2.30 26.70
N ASN A 203 -3.13 -1.74 27.12
CA ASN A 203 -2.12 -1.14 26.22
C ASN A 203 -1.22 -2.16 25.54
N LEU A 204 -1.30 -3.44 25.93
CA LEU A 204 -0.60 -4.54 25.27
C LEU A 204 -1.59 -5.46 24.56
N LEU A 205 -2.69 -5.83 25.23
CA LEU A 205 -3.67 -6.76 24.66
C LEU A 205 -4.39 -6.17 23.44
N VAL A 206 -4.79 -4.90 23.47
CA VAL A 206 -5.52 -4.29 22.35
C VAL A 206 -4.66 -4.19 21.08
N PRO A 207 -3.43 -3.61 21.12
CA PRO A 207 -2.55 -3.60 19.95
C PRO A 207 -2.17 -5.01 19.47
N LEU A 208 -1.99 -5.97 20.39
CA LEU A 208 -1.70 -7.36 20.03
C LEU A 208 -2.86 -8.00 19.25
N LEU A 209 -4.10 -7.90 19.77
CA LEU A 209 -5.28 -8.44 19.10
C LEU A 209 -5.54 -7.74 17.76
N GLN A 210 -5.33 -6.42 17.69
CA GLN A 210 -5.38 -5.67 16.44
C GLN A 210 -4.31 -6.13 15.45
N THR A 211 -3.09 -6.42 15.93
CA THR A 211 -1.99 -6.94 15.12
C THR A 211 -2.31 -8.30 14.51
N LEU A 212 -2.84 -9.22 15.31
CA LEU A 212 -3.24 -10.55 14.85
C LEU A 212 -4.39 -10.47 13.83
N ARG A 213 -5.43 -9.67 14.13
CA ARG A 213 -6.55 -9.43 13.21
C ARG A 213 -6.11 -8.75 11.92
N GLY A 214 -5.18 -7.81 12.01
CA GLY A 214 -4.59 -7.09 10.88
C GLY A 214 -3.79 -8.00 9.98
N ASN A 215 -2.90 -8.82 10.54
CA ASN A 215 -2.12 -9.79 9.75
C ASN A 215 -3.00 -10.86 9.11
N LEU A 216 -4.02 -11.36 9.82
CA LEU A 216 -5.02 -12.24 9.24
C LEU A 216 -5.75 -11.57 8.07
N TYR A 217 -6.12 -10.30 8.23
CA TYR A 217 -6.71 -9.52 7.14
C TYR A 217 -5.74 -9.39 5.96
N LEU A 218 -4.45 -9.10 6.18
CA LEU A 218 -3.47 -8.94 5.10
C LEU A 218 -3.26 -10.21 4.25
N LEU A 219 -3.61 -11.41 4.74
CA LEU A 219 -3.57 -12.64 3.94
C LEU A 219 -4.43 -12.57 2.66
N HIS A 220 -5.45 -11.71 2.61
CA HIS A 220 -6.23 -11.52 1.38
C HIS A 220 -5.36 -11.02 0.21
N TRP A 221 -4.25 -10.33 0.49
CA TRP A 221 -3.30 -9.90 -0.54
C TRP A 221 -2.62 -11.08 -1.24
N MET A 222 -2.47 -12.23 -0.58
CA MET A 222 -1.97 -13.46 -1.22
C MET A 222 -2.87 -13.88 -2.39
N VAL A 223 -4.18 -13.86 -2.14
CA VAL A 223 -5.20 -14.20 -3.14
C VAL A 223 -5.26 -13.12 -4.23
N VAL A 224 -5.25 -11.84 -3.84
CA VAL A 224 -5.30 -10.71 -4.80
C VAL A 224 -4.09 -10.74 -5.72
N MET A 225 -2.88 -10.94 -5.18
CA MET A 225 -1.65 -10.97 -5.98
C MET A 225 -1.64 -12.16 -6.92
N ALA A 226 -1.90 -13.38 -6.43
CA ALA A 226 -1.95 -14.57 -7.29
C ALA A 226 -2.99 -14.43 -8.42
N ALA A 227 -4.20 -13.95 -8.11
CA ALA A 227 -5.26 -13.75 -9.09
C ALA A 227 -4.91 -12.64 -10.11
N THR A 228 -4.32 -11.54 -9.65
CA THR A 228 -3.91 -10.43 -10.53
C THR A 228 -2.78 -10.86 -11.45
N THR A 229 -1.76 -11.56 -10.93
CA THR A 229 -0.65 -12.10 -11.72
C THR A 229 -1.18 -13.05 -12.80
N ALA A 230 -1.99 -14.05 -12.42
CA ALA A 230 -2.56 -14.99 -13.38
C ALA A 230 -3.39 -14.27 -14.46
N ARG A 231 -4.17 -13.24 -14.07
CA ARG A 231 -4.94 -12.43 -15.03
C ARG A 231 -4.02 -11.68 -15.99
N MET A 232 -2.98 -11.01 -15.50
CA MET A 232 -2.06 -10.21 -16.32
C MET A 232 -1.19 -11.07 -17.24
N SER A 233 -0.91 -12.32 -16.86
CA SER A 233 -0.16 -13.26 -17.72
C SER A 233 -0.95 -13.73 -18.95
N VAL A 234 -2.28 -13.70 -18.91
CA VAL A 234 -3.14 -14.28 -19.96
C VAL A 234 -3.97 -13.22 -20.68
N ARG A 235 -4.35 -12.12 -20.01
CA ARG A 235 -5.22 -11.09 -20.58
C ARG A 235 -4.43 -9.84 -20.96
N PRO A 236 -4.73 -9.22 -22.12
CA PRO A 236 -4.12 -7.96 -22.50
C PRO A 236 -4.51 -6.86 -21.51
N LYS A 237 -3.64 -5.86 -21.37
CA LYS A 237 -3.85 -4.66 -20.55
C LYS A 237 -5.19 -4.00 -20.91
N ARG A 238 -6.03 -3.75 -19.91
CA ARG A 238 -7.30 -3.01 -20.07
C ARG A 238 -7.40 -1.97 -18.96
N LEU A 239 -7.39 -0.70 -19.35
CA LEU A 239 -7.58 0.43 -18.44
C LEU A 239 -9.07 0.56 -18.10
N LYS A 240 -9.56 -0.28 -17.17
CA LYS A 240 -10.93 -0.19 -16.65
C LYS A 240 -10.93 0.52 -15.30
N TRP A 241 -11.24 1.81 -15.31
CA TRP A 241 -11.39 2.57 -14.08
C TRP A 241 -12.78 2.39 -13.47
N VAL A 242 -12.87 1.58 -12.41
CA VAL A 242 -14.08 1.43 -11.61
C VAL A 242 -13.97 2.35 -10.39
N LYS A 243 -14.75 3.44 -10.40
CA LYS A 243 -14.84 4.40 -9.28
C LYS A 243 -15.37 3.71 -8.03
N THR A 244 -14.76 3.98 -6.88
CA THR A 244 -15.37 3.68 -5.59
C THR A 244 -16.51 4.65 -5.34
N VAL A 245 -17.66 4.13 -4.93
CA VAL A 245 -18.83 4.96 -4.59
C VAL A 245 -18.55 5.63 -3.25
N HIS A 246 -18.53 6.96 -3.25
CA HIS A 246 -18.45 7.77 -2.04
C HIS A 246 -19.86 8.02 -1.51
N ARG A 247 -20.03 7.98 -0.19
CA ARG A 247 -21.32 8.25 0.46
C ARG A 247 -21.44 9.70 0.90
N GLY A 248 -20.33 10.40 1.10
CA GLY A 248 -20.31 11.85 1.35
C GLY A 248 -20.46 12.64 0.05
N GLY A 249 -21.63 13.26 -0.16
CA GLY A 249 -21.76 14.40 -1.07
C GLY A 249 -22.85 14.30 -2.16
N SER A 250 -24.11 14.45 -1.77
CA SER A 250 -25.06 15.28 -2.55
C SER A 250 -26.14 15.91 -1.67
N GLU A 251 -26.56 15.27 -0.57
CA GLU A 251 -27.61 15.82 0.31
C GLU A 251 -27.05 16.67 1.46
N GLU A 252 -25.98 16.21 2.14
CA GLU A 252 -25.46 16.88 3.34
C GLU A 252 -24.73 18.21 3.06
N TRP A 253 -24.17 18.40 1.85
CA TRP A 253 -23.55 19.66 1.42
C TRP A 253 -24.59 20.71 1.02
N ARG A 254 -25.74 20.30 0.45
CA ARG A 254 -26.84 21.23 0.12
C ARG A 254 -27.50 21.78 1.38
N MET A 255 -27.76 20.91 2.36
CA MET A 255 -28.38 21.30 3.63
C MET A 255 -27.52 22.25 4.48
N LYS A 256 -26.19 22.27 4.30
CA LYS A 256 -25.26 23.15 5.05
C LYS A 256 -24.93 24.48 4.36
N ASN A 257 -25.29 24.64 3.09
CA ASN A 257 -25.02 25.87 2.33
C ASN A 257 -26.30 26.54 1.81
N GLU A 258 -27.48 26.06 2.25
CA GLU A 258 -28.80 26.66 2.02
C GLU A 258 -29.38 27.32 3.31
N GLU A 259 -28.61 27.38 4.40
CA GLU A 259 -28.88 28.22 5.61
C GLU A 259 -27.94 29.43 5.66
#